data_AF-A0A6I1GJ83-F1
#
_entry.id   AF-A0A6I1GJ83-F1
#
_cell.length_a   1.000
_cell.length_b   1.000
_cell.length_c   1.000
_cell.angle_alpha   90.00
_cell.angle_beta   90.00
_cell.angle_gamma   90.00
#
_symmetry.space_group_name_H-M   'P 1'
#
loop_
_entity.id
_entity.type
_entity.pdbx_description
1 polymer ?
#
loop_
_entity_poly.entity_id
_entity_poly.type
_entity_poly.pdbx_seq_one_letter_code
_entity_poly.pdbx_strand_id
1 'polypeptide(L)'
;MVSNDDFNRNCSLTVVIAISHGRGDFELHLPITATRRDDGDGWIDGYAQVEQIRALDLEERNPVRIGRLRDDDMDHITGTLISCYIQPEMMVIPNYA
;
A
#
# COMPACT_ATOMS: atom_id res chain seq x y z
N MET A 1 2.91 3.64 -3.45
CA MET A 1 2.72 2.78 -4.63
C MET A 1 3.30 1.43 -4.29
N VAL A 2 2.57 0.35 -4.57
CA VAL A 2 3.02 -1.03 -4.28
C VAL A 2 3.10 -1.91 -5.53
N SER A 3 2.49 -1.50 -6.65
CA SER A 3 2.77 -2.07 -7.95
C SER A 3 4.14 -1.63 -8.48
N ASN A 4 4.81 -2.51 -9.22
CA ASN A 4 6.11 -2.23 -9.83
C ASN A 4 6.01 -1.29 -11.04
N ASP A 5 7.13 -0.68 -11.41
CA ASP A 5 7.22 0.33 -12.48
C ASP A 5 6.76 -0.19 -13.84
N ASP A 6 7.01 -1.46 -14.15
CA ASP A 6 6.58 -2.07 -15.41
C ASP A 6 5.06 -2.20 -15.47
N PHE A 7 4.40 -2.60 -14.39
CA PHE A 7 2.94 -2.62 -14.29
C PHE A 7 2.38 -1.22 -14.46
N ASN A 8 2.93 -0.24 -13.74
CA ASN A 8 2.45 1.15 -13.79
C ASN A 8 2.66 1.80 -15.16
N ARG A 9 3.68 1.37 -15.93
CA ARG A 9 3.92 1.86 -17.29
C ARG A 9 2.96 1.24 -18.31
N ASN A 10 2.55 0.00 -18.09
CA ASN A 10 1.74 -0.76 -19.05
C ASN A 10 0.24 -0.80 -18.71
N CYS A 11 -0.14 -0.34 -17.52
CA CYS A 11 -1.54 -0.32 -17.06
C CYS A 11 -1.95 1.11 -16.71
N SER A 12 -3.20 1.47 -17.02
CA SER A 12 -3.80 2.75 -16.61
C SER A 12 -4.04 2.87 -15.10
N LEU A 13 -3.97 1.74 -14.38
CA LEU A 13 -4.17 1.68 -12.94
C LEU A 13 -2.84 1.45 -12.23
N THR A 14 -2.69 2.11 -11.09
CA THR A 14 -1.62 1.88 -10.12
C THR A 14 -2.20 1.24 -8.88
N VAL A 15 -1.51 0.24 -8.33
CA VAL A 15 -1.86 -0.37 -7.06
C VAL A 15 -1.22 0.42 -5.91
N VAL A 16 -2.06 0.86 -4.97
CA VAL A 16 -1.68 1.70 -3.83
C VAL A 16 -2.21 1.13 -2.52
N ILE A 17 -1.51 1.48 -1.44
CA ILE A 17 -1.92 1.23 -0.05
C ILE A 17 -1.99 2.59 0.65
N ALA A 18 -3.00 2.77 1.50
CA ALA A 18 -3.16 3.97 2.30
C ALA A 18 -2.15 4.00 3.46
N ILE A 19 -1.61 5.18 3.76
CA ILE A 19 -0.82 5.45 4.96
C ILE A 19 -1.67 6.33 5.87
N SER A 20 -1.80 5.95 7.14
CA SER A 20 -2.58 6.68 8.13
C SER A 20 -1.87 6.75 9.48
N HIS A 21 -2.12 7.83 10.22
CA HIS A 21 -1.74 8.00 11.63
C HIS A 21 -2.81 7.48 12.60
N GLY A 22 -3.79 6.74 12.09
CA GLY A 22 -4.87 6.14 12.87
C GLY A 22 -4.40 5.06 13.84
N ARG A 23 -5.37 4.32 14.38
CA ARG A 23 -5.13 3.24 15.34
C ARG A 23 -4.23 2.17 14.72
N GLY A 24 -3.01 1.99 15.26
CA GLY A 24 -2.02 1.01 14.79
C GLY A 24 -2.15 -0.37 15.42
N ASP A 25 -3.29 -0.68 16.04
CA ASP A 25 -3.51 -1.93 16.79
C ASP A 25 -4.13 -3.06 15.95
N PHE A 26 -4.21 -2.87 14.63
CA PHE A 26 -4.68 -3.90 13.70
C PHE A 26 -3.51 -4.66 13.10
N GLU A 27 -3.68 -5.98 12.94
CA GLU A 27 -2.64 -6.90 12.47
C GLU A 27 -2.09 -6.56 11.06
N LEU A 28 -2.92 -5.93 10.22
CA LEU A 28 -2.56 -5.52 8.86
C LEU A 28 -2.10 -4.07 8.74
N HIS A 29 -1.96 -3.36 9.87
CA HIS A 29 -1.39 -2.01 9.94
C HIS A 29 0.11 -2.10 10.23
N LEU A 30 0.92 -2.01 9.18
CA LEU A 30 2.37 -2.15 9.30
C LEU A 30 3.00 -0.79 9.58
N PRO A 31 3.75 -0.62 10.68
CA PRO A 31 4.44 0.63 10.94
C PRO A 31 5.50 0.88 9.85
N ILE A 32 5.55 2.11 9.34
CA ILE A 32 6.59 2.53 8.40
C ILE A 32 7.67 3.34 9.11
N THR A 33 8.91 3.19 8.66
CA THR A 33 9.99 4.00 9.20
C THR A 33 9.85 5.44 8.70
N ALA A 34 9.90 6.41 9.62
CA ALA A 34 9.80 7.82 9.30
C ALA A 34 10.85 8.19 8.22
N THR A 35 10.36 8.75 7.12
CA THR A 35 11.17 9.13 5.96
C THR A 35 10.97 10.61 5.65
N ARG A 36 12.05 11.32 5.34
CA ARG A 36 11.97 12.75 5.01
C ARG A 36 11.24 12.94 3.68
N ARG A 37 10.43 14.00 3.59
CA ARG A 37 9.79 14.40 2.34
C ARG A 37 10.81 14.92 1.33
N ASP A 38 10.58 14.62 0.06
CA ASP A 38 11.37 15.13 -1.07
C ASP A 38 10.85 16.50 -1.55
N ASP A 39 9.57 16.80 -1.32
CA ASP A 39 8.85 17.96 -1.87
C ASP A 39 8.76 19.17 -0.91
N GLY A 40 9.37 19.08 0.27
CA GLY A 40 9.35 20.15 1.27
C GLY A 40 9.85 19.72 2.64
N ASP A 41 9.56 20.54 3.64
CA ASP A 41 9.88 20.20 5.03
C ASP A 41 8.79 19.30 5.64
N GLY A 42 9.22 18.22 6.27
CA GLY A 42 8.34 17.28 6.96
C GLY A 42 8.83 15.83 6.87
N TRP A 43 8.09 14.97 7.56
CA TRP A 43 8.32 13.53 7.61
C TRP A 43 7.06 12.79 7.15
N ILE A 44 7.27 11.63 6.55
CA ILE A 44 6.25 10.65 6.21
C ILE A 44 6.42 9.52 7.21
N ASP A 45 5.45 9.37 8.10
CA ASP A 45 5.38 8.35 9.14
C ASP A 45 3.94 7.83 9.29
N GLY A 46 3.76 6.81 10.12
CA GLY A 46 2.44 6.20 10.39
C GLY A 46 2.41 4.71 10.09
N TYR A 47 1.25 4.23 9.67
CA TYR A 47 0.98 2.82 9.38
C TYR A 47 0.50 2.65 7.95
N ALA A 48 1.11 1.73 7.21
CA ALA A 48 0.60 1.23 5.94
C ALA A 48 -0.54 0.24 6.21
N GLN A 49 -1.73 0.54 5.67
CA GLN A 49 -2.96 -0.22 5.91
C GLN A 49 -3.16 -1.28 4.81
N VAL A 50 -2.58 -2.46 4.99
CA VAL A 50 -2.50 -3.49 3.94
C VAL A 50 -3.87 -3.93 3.43
N GLU A 51 -4.87 -3.97 4.30
CA GLU A 51 -6.26 -4.31 3.97
C GLU A 51 -6.99 -3.24 3.14
N GLN A 52 -6.46 -2.01 3.10
CA GLN A 52 -7.02 -0.90 2.30
C GLN A 52 -6.35 -0.77 0.93
N ILE A 53 -5.89 -1.88 0.35
CA ILE A 53 -5.33 -1.87 -1.00
C ILE A 53 -6.37 -1.43 -2.04
N ARG A 54 -5.93 -0.58 -2.99
CA ARG A 54 -6.76 -0.04 -4.07
C ARG A 54 -5.98 -0.02 -5.37
N ALA A 55 -6.65 -0.30 -6.48
CA ALA A 55 -6.18 0.07 -7.81
C ALA A 55 -6.81 1.43 -8.17
N LEU A 56 -5.99 2.45 -8.38
CA LEU A 56 -6.43 3.79 -8.71
C LEU A 56 -5.83 4.22 -10.05
N ASP A 57 -6.63 4.90 -10.87
CA ASP A 57 -6.10 5.72 -11.95
C ASP A 57 -5.44 6.94 -11.30
N LEU A 58 -4.11 6.97 -11.31
CA LEU A 58 -3.39 8.10 -10.76
C LEU A 58 -3.26 9.22 -11.77
N GLU A 59 -3.18 8.95 -13.07
CA GLU A 59 -3.03 10.02 -14.07
C GLU A 59 -4.18 11.03 -13.97
N GLU A 60 -5.42 10.55 -13.88
CA GLU A 60 -6.62 11.37 -13.70
C GLU A 60 -6.70 12.04 -12.31
N ARG A 61 -5.95 11.54 -11.32
CA ARG A 61 -5.93 12.08 -9.94
C ARG A 61 -4.77 13.03 -9.68
N ASN A 62 -3.88 13.24 -10.65
CA ASN A 62 -2.71 14.14 -10.57
C ASN A 62 -1.85 13.93 -9.30
N PRO A 63 -1.21 12.75 -9.13
CA PRO A 63 -0.40 12.43 -7.96
C PRO A 63 0.83 13.31 -7.89
N VAL A 64 1.31 13.52 -6.66
CA VAL A 64 2.61 14.12 -6.40
C VAL A 64 3.49 13.08 -5.72
N ARG A 65 4.71 12.90 -6.20
CA ARG A 65 5.73 12.10 -5.52
C ARG A 65 6.31 12.93 -4.38
N ILE A 66 6.05 12.51 -3.15
CA ILE A 66 6.45 13.23 -1.93
C ILE A 66 7.63 12.59 -1.19
N GLY A 67 8.05 11.38 -1.60
CA GLY A 67 9.12 10.62 -0.97
C GLY A 67 9.19 9.19 -1.48
N ARG A 68 10.05 8.38 -0.85
CA ARG A 68 10.18 6.93 -1.11
C ARG A 68 10.41 6.21 0.23
N LEU A 69 9.58 5.22 0.54
CA LEU A 69 9.78 4.38 1.73
C LEU A 69 11.09 3.58 1.64
N ARG A 70 11.61 3.16 2.79
CA ARG A 70 12.78 2.27 2.83
C ARG A 70 12.45 0.93 2.19
N ASP A 71 13.44 0.31 1.57
CA ASP A 71 13.25 -0.98 0.89
C ASP A 71 12.78 -2.06 1.88
N ASP A 72 13.33 -2.10 3.11
CA ASP A 72 12.87 -3.01 4.17
C ASP A 72 11.38 -2.85 4.52
N ASP A 73 10.88 -1.61 4.59
CA ASP A 73 9.46 -1.35 4.86
C ASP A 73 8.60 -1.82 3.66
N MET A 74 9.07 -1.59 2.43
CA MET A 74 8.40 -2.02 1.20
C MET A 74 8.35 -3.55 1.08
N ASP A 75 9.42 -4.24 1.43
CA ASP A 75 9.50 -5.70 1.42
C ASP A 75 8.53 -6.30 2.44
N HIS A 76 8.43 -5.71 3.63
CA HIS A 76 7.47 -6.14 4.64
C HIS A 76 6.02 -5.93 4.17
N ILE A 77 5.71 -4.76 3.60
CA ILE A 77 4.37 -4.44 3.07
C ILE A 77 3.98 -5.41 1.95
N THR A 78 4.86 -5.61 0.97
CA THR A 78 4.56 -6.48 -0.17
C THR A 78 4.52 -7.96 0.21
N GLY A 79 5.39 -8.40 1.13
CA GLY A 79 5.35 -9.75 1.68
C GLY A 79 4.03 -10.05 2.40
N THR A 80 3.59 -9.16 3.29
CA THR A 80 2.29 -9.28 3.98
C THR A 80 1.14 -9.26 2.98
N LEU A 81 1.16 -8.35 2.01
CA LEU A 81 0.14 -8.29 0.96
C LEU A 81 0.02 -9.61 0.20
N ILE A 82 1.14 -10.16 -0.28
CA ILE A 82 1.17 -11.43 -1.00
C ILE A 82 0.67 -12.56 -0.11
N SER A 83 1.02 -12.58 1.18
CA SER A 83 0.53 -13.58 2.13
C SER A 83 -0.98 -13.56 2.31
N CYS A 84 -1.63 -12.40 2.14
CA CYS A 84 -3.10 -12.28 2.18
C CYS A 84 -3.78 -12.84 0.93
N TYR A 85 -3.14 -12.75 -0.25
CA TYR A 85 -3.73 -13.16 -1.53
C TYR A 85 -3.36 -14.59 -1.96
N ILE A 86 -2.21 -15.10 -1.51
CA ILE A 86 -1.76 -16.45 -1.82
C ILE A 86 -2.15 -17.37 -0.65
N GLN A 87 -3.39 -17.89 -0.68
CA GLN A 87 -3.86 -18.93 0.24
C GLN A 87 -4.17 -20.26 -0.49
N PRO A 88 -3.90 -21.42 0.13
CA PRO A 88 -4.27 -22.75 -0.39
C PRO A 88 -5.77 -23.06 -0.33
N GLU A 89 -6.55 -22.33 0.48
CA GLU A 89 -8.01 -22.46 0.54
C GLU A 89 -8.69 -21.11 0.35
N MET A 90 -9.69 -21.07 -0.55
CA MET A 90 -10.53 -19.90 -0.77
C MET A 90 -11.71 -19.89 0.19
N MET A 91 -11.94 -18.77 0.88
CA MET A 91 -13.17 -18.54 1.64
C MET A 91 -14.36 -18.47 0.67
N VAL A 92 -15.23 -19.48 0.70
CA VAL A 92 -16.54 -19.44 0.04
C VAL A 92 -17.52 -18.77 1.00
N ILE A 93 -18.01 -17.59 0.66
CA ILE A 93 -19.13 -16.98 1.37
C ILE A 93 -20.41 -17.61 0.80
N PRO A 94 -21.16 -18.42 1.56
CA PRO A 94 -22.43 -18.92 1.07
C PRO A 94 -23.38 -17.74 0.89
N ASN A 95 -23.90 -17.59 -0.33
CA ASN A 95 -25.04 -16.70 -0.59
C ASN A 95 -26.21 -17.22 0.24
N TYR A 96 -26.52 -16.55 1.35
CA TYR A 96 -27.85 -16.64 1.92
C TYR A 96 -28.74 -15.69 1.11
N ALA A 97 -29.59 -16.31 0.29
CA ALA A 97 -30.66 -15.68 -0.48
C ALA A 97 -31.69 -14.99 0.43
#